data_AF-A0A1V5LFV4-F1
#
_entry.id   AF-A0A1V5LFV4-F1
#
_cell.length_a   1.000
_cell.length_b   1.000
_cell.length_c   1.000
_cell.angle_alpha   90.00
_cell.angle_beta   90.00
_cell.angle_gamma   90.00
#
_symmetry.space_group_name_H-M   'P 1'
#
loop_
_entity.id
_entity.type
_entity.pdbx_description
1 polymer ?
#
loop_
_entity_poly.entity_id
_entity_poly.type
_entity_poly.pdbx_seq_one_letter_code
_entity_poly.pdbx_strand_id
1 'polypeptide(L)'
;MHQRAARLPRVALRFPESAIGYSTETSMQSGLMYGTVEMIDGMVERIQREMGLEVKTVATGGLARVILRELRRVRQIDEHLTLDGLRLIYERVTTA
;
A
#
# COMPACT_ATOMS: atom_id res chain seq x y z
N MET A 1 10.72 -5.38 -11.49
CA MET A 1 12.16 -5.01 -11.55
C MET A 1 13.03 -6.16 -12.06
N HIS A 2 13.12 -7.30 -11.37
CA HIS A 2 14.03 -8.40 -11.74
C HIS A 2 13.91 -8.91 -13.19
N GLN A 3 12.70 -9.00 -13.76
CA GLN A 3 12.48 -9.48 -15.13
C GLN A 3 13.03 -8.54 -16.22
N ARG A 4 13.33 -7.28 -15.90
CA ARG A 4 13.78 -6.27 -16.87
C ARG A 4 15.25 -5.87 -16.67
N ALA A 5 15.97 -6.54 -15.77
CA ALA A 5 17.37 -6.25 -15.49
C ALA A 5 18.15 -7.55 -15.25
N ALA A 6 19.18 -7.80 -16.05
CA ALA A 6 19.84 -9.11 -16.17
C ALA A 6 20.41 -9.70 -14.87
N ARG A 7 20.70 -8.87 -13.85
CA ARG A 7 21.36 -9.30 -12.60
C ARG A 7 20.56 -8.98 -11.33
N LEU A 8 19.33 -8.46 -11.45
CA LEU A 8 18.55 -8.15 -10.25
C LEU A 8 17.88 -9.43 -9.72
N PRO A 9 18.04 -9.76 -8.42
CA PRO A 9 17.39 -10.91 -7.83
C PRO A 9 15.88 -10.67 -7.65
N ARG A 10 15.14 -11.76 -7.50
CA ARG A 10 13.77 -11.69 -6.96
C ARG A 10 13.89 -11.47 -5.45
N VAL A 11 13.24 -10.43 -4.94
CA VAL A 11 13.30 -10.05 -3.51
C VAL A 11 11.94 -10.26 -2.85
N ALA A 12 11.95 -10.62 -1.56
CA ALA A 12 10.74 -10.69 -0.75
C ALA A 12 10.21 -9.28 -0.45
N LEU A 13 8.88 -9.14 -0.35
CA LEU A 13 8.21 -7.89 0.03
C LEU A 13 8.18 -7.76 1.56
N ARG A 14 9.29 -7.30 2.14
CA ARG A 14 9.44 -7.03 3.56
C ARG A 14 10.33 -5.82 3.76
N PHE A 15 10.14 -5.10 4.87
CA PHE A 15 11.03 -4.01 5.22
C PHE A 15 12.44 -4.54 5.54
N PRO A 16 13.50 -3.91 5.00
CA PRO A 16 14.87 -4.17 5.46
C PRO A 16 15.10 -3.53 6.83
N GLU A 17 16.20 -3.87 7.50
CA GLU A 17 16.57 -3.29 8.80
C GLU A 17 16.93 -1.80 8.72
N SER A 18 17.33 -1.32 7.54
CA SER A 18 17.73 0.06 7.28
C SER A 18 17.27 0.51 5.90
N ALA A 19 16.94 1.79 5.79
CA ALA A 19 16.64 2.44 4.51
C ALA A 19 17.87 2.51 3.59
N ILE A 20 19.09 2.55 4.13
CA ILE A 20 20.30 2.52 3.31
C ILE A 20 20.73 1.05 3.17
N GLY A 21 20.49 0.49 1.98
CA GLY A 21 20.90 -0.88 1.65
C GLY A 21 22.40 -0.99 1.40
N TYR A 22 22.98 -2.12 1.83
CA TYR A 22 24.40 -2.47 1.65
C TYR A 22 24.57 -3.69 0.72
N SER A 23 23.47 -4.18 0.14
CA SER A 23 23.44 -5.25 -0.86
C SER A 23 22.38 -4.93 -1.91
N THR A 24 22.49 -5.52 -3.10
CA THR A 24 21.49 -5.33 -4.16
C THR A 24 20.08 -5.66 -3.66
N GLU A 25 19.93 -6.72 -2.87
CA GLU A 25 18.64 -7.10 -2.29
C GLU A 25 18.10 -6.03 -1.32
N THR A 26 18.91 -5.60 -0.35
CA THR A 26 18.46 -4.64 0.67
C THR A 26 18.19 -3.26 0.07
N SER A 27 18.99 -2.83 -0.92
CA SER A 27 18.76 -1.59 -1.66
C SER A 27 17.46 -1.65 -2.48
N MET A 28 17.16 -2.78 -3.12
CA MET A 28 15.89 -2.99 -3.82
C MET A 28 14.70 -3.02 -2.86
N GLN A 29 14.82 -3.74 -1.74
CA GLN A 29 13.78 -3.81 -0.70
C GLN A 29 13.49 -2.42 -0.13
N SER A 30 14.52 -1.65 0.21
CA SER A 30 14.37 -0.29 0.71
C SER A 30 13.59 0.59 -0.28
N GLY A 31 14.06 0.66 -1.53
CA GLY A 31 13.40 1.50 -2.54
C GLY A 31 11.96 1.09 -2.83
N LEU A 32 11.66 -0.22 -2.83
CA LEU A 32 10.31 -0.72 -3.08
C LEU A 32 9.38 -0.48 -1.90
N MET A 33 9.82 -0.81 -0.68
CA MET A 33 8.97 -0.77 0.50
C MET A 33 8.80 0.66 1.02
N TYR A 34 9.90 1.35 1.35
CA TYR A 34 9.82 2.73 1.84
C TYR A 34 9.36 3.69 0.75
N GLY A 35 9.78 3.48 -0.50
CA GLY A 35 9.29 4.30 -1.61
C GLY A 35 7.77 4.20 -1.80
N THR A 36 7.20 3.01 -1.61
CA THR A 36 5.73 2.82 -1.68
C THR A 36 5.02 3.49 -0.50
N VAL A 37 5.56 3.39 0.71
CA VAL A 37 5.02 4.07 1.91
C VAL A 37 4.98 5.58 1.69
N GLU A 38 6.09 6.19 1.28
CA GLU A 38 6.18 7.63 1.03
C GLU A 38 5.27 8.06 -0.12
N MET A 39 5.14 7.25 -1.18
CA MET A 39 4.23 7.53 -2.29
C MET A 39 2.77 7.56 -1.80
N ILE A 40 2.35 6.59 -0.99
CA ILE A 40 0.99 6.54 -0.46
C ILE A 40 0.73 7.73 0.46
N ASP A 41 1.60 7.95 1.46
CA ASP A 41 1.44 9.04 2.42
C ASP A 41 1.46 10.42 1.74
N GLY A 42 2.33 10.62 0.75
CA GLY A 42 2.41 11.85 -0.01
C GLY A 42 1.18 12.10 -0.88
N MET A 43 0.59 11.04 -1.44
CA MET A 43 -0.65 11.16 -2.21
C MET A 43 -1.85 11.46 -1.33
N VAL A 44 -1.99 10.79 -0.17
CA VAL A 44 -3.05 11.10 0.79
C VAL A 44 -2.96 12.56 1.25
N GLU A 45 -1.77 13.02 1.58
CA GLU A 45 -1.54 14.41 1.98
C GLU A 45 -1.93 15.41 0.88
N ARG A 46 -1.51 15.13 -0.37
CA ARG A 46 -1.86 15.98 -1.51
C ARG A 46 -3.37 16.10 -1.68
N ILE A 47 -4.09 14.98 -1.59
CA ILE A 47 -5.56 14.95 -1.74
C ILE A 47 -6.23 15.72 -0.59
N GLN A 48 -5.81 15.49 0.65
CA GLN A 48 -6.36 16.20 1.81
C GLN A 48 -6.16 17.72 1.72
N ARG A 49 -4.99 18.17 1.24
CA ARG A 49 -4.72 19.59 1.01
C ARG A 49 -5.64 20.18 -0.06
N GLU A 50 -5.89 19.46 -1.14
CA GLU A 50 -6.78 19.91 -2.21
C GLU A 50 -8.25 19.98 -1.75
N MET A 51 -8.69 19.03 -0.92
CA MET A 51 -10.05 19.01 -0.37
C MET A 51 -10.26 19.98 0.81
N GLY A 52 -9.19 20.43 1.46
CA GLY A 52 -9.27 21.29 2.64
C GLY A 52 -9.83 20.60 3.89
N LEU A 53 -9.83 19.26 3.93
CA LEU A 53 -10.35 18.48 5.05
C LEU A 53 -9.58 17.17 5.25
N GLU A 54 -9.60 16.66 6.47
CA GLU A 54 -9.09 15.32 6.74
C GLU A 54 -10.04 14.26 6.16
N VAL A 55 -9.52 13.44 5.25
CA VAL A 55 -10.26 12.31 4.67
C VAL A 55 -10.05 11.03 5.48
N LYS A 56 -11.11 10.23 5.56
CA LYS A 56 -11.01 8.85 6.04
C LYS A 56 -10.23 8.02 5.03
N THR A 57 -9.19 7.33 5.50
CA THR A 57 -8.35 6.45 4.67
C THR A 57 -8.52 5.00 5.08
N VAL A 58 -8.66 4.12 4.08
CA VAL A 58 -8.82 2.68 4.27
C VAL A 58 -7.85 1.95 3.34
N ALA A 59 -7.06 1.05 3.89
CA ALA A 59 -6.21 0.14 3.12
C ALA A 59 -6.91 -1.22 2.96
N THR A 60 -6.78 -1.82 1.78
CA THR A 60 -7.30 -3.17 1.49
C THR A 60 -6.27 -3.97 0.69
N GLY A 61 -6.50 -5.28 0.53
CA GLY A 61 -5.63 -6.19 -0.21
C GLY A 61 -4.53 -6.84 0.64
N GLY A 62 -3.97 -7.94 0.14
CA GLY A 62 -3.10 -8.84 0.93
C GLY A 62 -1.79 -8.22 1.44
N LEU A 63 -1.28 -7.16 0.78
CA LEU A 63 -0.06 -6.47 1.20
C LEU A 63 -0.32 -5.32 2.19
N ALA A 64 -1.59 -4.94 2.42
CA ALA A 64 -1.94 -3.83 3.30
C ALA A 64 -1.34 -4.01 4.70
N ARG A 65 -1.41 -5.22 5.26
CA ARG A 65 -0.86 -5.54 6.59
C ARG A 65 0.66 -5.38 6.66
N VAL A 66 1.37 -5.61 5.56
CA VAL A 66 2.83 -5.47 5.52
C VAL A 66 3.21 -4.01 5.64
N ILE A 67 2.58 -3.13 4.85
CA ILE A 67 2.95 -1.72 4.75
C ILE A 67 2.33 -0.82 5.83
N LEU A 68 1.21 -1.22 6.44
CA LEU A 68 0.45 -0.34 7.35
C LEU A 68 1.29 0.18 8.52
N ARG A 69 2.22 -0.63 9.04
CA ARG A 69 3.06 -0.25 10.18
C ARG A 69 3.91 1.00 9.92
N GLU A 70 4.25 1.25 8.66
CA GLU A 70 5.08 2.37 8.25
C GLU A 70 4.26 3.55 7.68
N LEU A 71 2.96 3.37 7.42
CA LEU A 71 2.09 4.44 6.93
C LEU A 71 1.70 5.39 8.06
N ARG A 72 1.83 6.70 7.83
CA ARG A 72 1.45 7.73 8.82
C ARG A 72 0.00 8.15 8.69
N ARG A 73 -0.53 8.16 7.46
CA ARG A 73 -1.86 8.73 7.15
C ARG A 73 -2.96 7.70 6.90
N VAL A 74 -2.63 6.40 6.96
CA VAL A 74 -3.59 5.30 6.77
C VAL A 74 -3.57 4.39 7.99
N ARG A 75 -4.71 4.25 8.67
CA ARG A 75 -4.80 3.50 9.94
C ARG A 75 -5.86 2.41 9.97
N GLN A 76 -6.77 2.38 9.00
CA GLN A 76 -7.80 1.36 8.90
C GLN A 76 -7.44 0.35 7.82
N ILE A 77 -7.53 -0.94 8.14
CA ILE A 77 -7.55 -2.01 7.16
C ILE A 77 -8.97 -2.56 7.04
N ASP A 78 -9.39 -2.79 5.81
CA ASP A 78 -10.58 -3.56 5.47
C ASP A 78 -10.21 -4.62 4.44
N GLU A 79 -10.19 -5.89 4.87
CA GLU A 79 -9.82 -7.02 4.01
C GLU A 79 -10.95 -7.48 3.08
N HIS A 80 -12.18 -7.08 3.40
CA HIS A 80 -13.38 -7.53 2.71
C HIS A 80 -14.01 -6.44 1.85
N LEU A 81 -13.40 -5.25 1.77
CA LEU A 81 -13.92 -4.08 1.06
C LEU A 81 -14.55 -4.40 -0.31
N THR A 82 -13.88 -5.21 -1.14
CA THR A 82 -14.42 -5.63 -2.44
C THR A 82 -15.62 -6.58 -2.30
N LEU A 83 -15.55 -7.55 -1.39
CA LEU A 83 -16.64 -8.51 -1.14
C LEU A 83 -17.87 -7.82 -0.55
N ASP A 84 -17.68 -6.86 0.35
CA ASP A 84 -18.76 -6.02 0.87
C ASP A 84 -19.40 -5.20 -0.23
N GLY A 85 -18.60 -4.63 -1.14
CA GLY A 85 -19.12 -3.95 -2.33
C GLY A 85 -19.99 -4.86 -3.20
N LEU A 86 -19.54 -6.09 -3.46
CA LEU A 86 -20.30 -7.07 -4.24
C LEU A 86 -21.60 -7.48 -3.54
N ARG A 87 -21.57 -7.69 -2.22
CA ARG A 87 -22.76 -8.00 -1.42
C ARG A 87 -23.78 -6.86 -1.48
N LEU A 88 -23.35 -5.60 -1.31
CA LEU A 88 -24.22 -4.43 -1.38
C LEU A 88 -24.88 -4.28 -2.75
N ILE A 89 -24.13 -4.56 -3.84
CA ILE A 89 -24.69 -4.56 -5.19
C ILE A 89 -25.77 -5.63 -5.33
N TYR A 90 -25.49 -6.86 -4.86
CA TYR A 90 -26.45 -7.97 -4.92
C TYR A 90 -27.74 -7.67 -4.13
N GLU A 91 -27.61 -7.17 -2.90
CA GLU A 91 -28.76 -6.79 -2.07
C GLU A 91 -29.62 -5.71 -2.75
N ARG A 92 -28.98 -4.73 -3.39
CA ARG A 92 -29.68 -3.65 -4.10
C ARG A 92 -30.43 -4.13 -5.35
N VAL A 93 -29.90 -5.14 -6.04
CA VAL A 93 -30.54 -5.72 -7.23
C VAL A 93 -31.67 -6.69 -6.86
N THR A 94 -31.57 -7.37 -5.72
CA THR A 94 -32.54 -8.41 -5.32
C THR A 94 -33.68 -7.86 -4.45
N THR A 95 -33.49 -6.72 -3.79
CA THR A 95 -34.51 -6.09 -2.91
C THR A 95 -35.34 -5.02 -3.63
N ALA A 96 -35.09 -4.80 -4.92
CA ALA A 96 -35.91 -3.95 -5.81
C ALA A 96 -36.92 -4.82 -6.58
#